data_AF-A0A3D4JUA4-F1
#
_entry.id   AF-A0A3D4JUA4-F1
#
_cell.length_a   1.000
_cell.length_b   1.000
_cell.length_c   1.000
_cell.angle_alpha   90.00
_cell.angle_beta   90.00
_cell.angle_gamma   90.00
#
_symmetry.space_group_name_H-M   'P 1'
#
loop_
_entity.id
_entity.type
_entity.pdbx_description
1 polymer ?
#
loop_
_entity_poly.entity_id
_entity_poly.type
_entity_poly.pdbx_seq_one_letter_code
_entity_poly.pdbx_strand_id
1 'polypeptide(L)'
;MKKLFLISAITISAFSFSQQAELFKIRKYRIGNLEDKVKETSGLSLMNGKLYTFNDSGNSPELFELDKSTGQIIGTIQINAKNKDWEALTNDGKNFYIGDFGNNSGTRKDLEI
;
A
#
# COMPACT_ATOMS: atom_id res chain seq x y z
N MET A 1 18.26 26.30 45.79
CA MET A 1 16.80 26.22 45.60
C MET A 1 16.37 26.39 44.14
N LYS A 2 16.72 27.49 43.45
CA LYS A 2 16.30 27.72 42.04
C LYS A 2 16.70 26.62 41.03
N LYS A 3 17.92 26.08 41.14
CA LYS A 3 18.39 24.96 40.29
C LYS A 3 17.59 23.67 40.50
N LEU A 4 17.19 23.39 41.74
CA LEU A 4 16.39 22.20 42.08
C LEU A 4 14.97 22.30 41.50
N PHE A 5 14.38 23.49 41.58
CA PHE A 5 13.08 23.79 40.98
C PHE A 5 13.11 23.63 39.45
N LEU A 6 14.17 24.12 38.80
CA LEU A 6 14.32 23.99 37.34
C LEU A 6 14.45 22.52 36.90
N ILE A 7 15.24 21.71 37.60
CA ILE A 7 15.37 20.27 37.31
C ILE A 7 14.03 19.56 37.48
N SER A 8 13.31 19.87 38.56
CA SER A 8 11.98 19.31 38.82
C SER A 8 10.96 19.71 37.76
N ALA A 9 11.01 20.95 37.28
CA ALA A 9 10.12 21.42 36.21
C ALA A 9 10.43 20.71 34.87
N ILE A 10 11.71 20.51 34.54
CA ILE A 10 12.14 19.82 33.32
C ILE A 10 11.69 18.35 33.36
N THR A 11 11.90 17.64 34.46
CA THR A 11 11.47 16.23 34.56
C THR A 11 9.96 16.09 34.46
N ILE A 12 9.18 16.93 35.17
CA ILE A 12 7.71 16.90 35.07
C ILE A 12 7.26 17.15 33.63
N SER A 13 7.85 18.14 32.95
CA SER A 13 7.51 18.42 31.54
C SER A 13 7.81 17.23 30.62
N ALA A 14 8.93 16.53 30.82
CA ALA A 14 9.28 15.36 30.01
C ALA A 14 8.30 14.20 30.19
N PHE A 15 7.74 14.01 31.39
CA PHE A 15 6.72 12.99 31.64
C PHE A 15 5.33 13.39 31.12
N SER A 16 4.92 14.65 31.28
CA SER A 16 3.60 15.12 30.83
C SER A 16 3.43 15.19 29.31
N PHE A 17 4.54 15.35 28.57
CA PHE A 17 4.55 15.37 27.10
C PHE A 17 5.09 14.07 26.48
N SER A 18 5.33 13.02 27.27
CA SER A 18 5.71 11.72 26.74
C SER A 18 4.53 11.10 25.98
N GLN A 19 4.68 10.89 24.68
CA GLN A 19 3.67 10.23 23.87
C GLN A 19 3.61 8.74 24.26
N GLN A 20 2.44 8.26 24.68
CA GLN A 20 2.23 6.84 24.91
C GLN A 20 2.14 6.13 23.56
N ALA A 21 3.05 5.19 23.30
CA ALA A 21 2.99 4.36 22.13
C ALA A 21 1.81 3.39 22.25
N GLU A 22 0.82 3.51 21.37
CA GLU A 22 -0.20 2.48 21.22
C GLU A 22 0.39 1.29 20.46
N LEU A 23 0.46 0.15 21.15
CA LEU A 23 0.83 -1.10 20.51
C LEU A 23 -0.41 -1.71 19.86
N PHE A 24 -0.56 -1.52 18.55
CA PHE A 24 -1.61 -2.19 17.78
C PHE A 24 -1.38 -3.70 17.84
N LYS A 25 -2.26 -4.43 18.54
CA LYS A 25 -2.25 -5.90 18.59
C LYS A 25 -2.78 -6.47 17.28
N ILE A 26 -1.98 -6.36 16.22
CA ILE A 26 -2.30 -6.96 14.92
C ILE A 26 -2.17 -8.47 15.06
N ARG A 27 -3.29 -9.19 15.00
CA ARG A 27 -3.30 -10.65 14.92
C ARG A 27 -3.18 -11.07 13.47
N LYS A 28 -2.49 -12.19 13.20
CA LYS A 28 -2.52 -12.81 11.88
C LYS A 28 -3.97 -13.17 11.55
N TYR A 29 -4.46 -12.66 10.44
CA TYR A 29 -5.78 -12.96 9.90
C TYR A 29 -5.61 -13.30 8.43
N ARG A 30 -6.31 -14.34 7.97
CA ARG A 30 -6.28 -14.79 6.58
C ARG A 30 -7.72 -14.90 6.09
N ILE A 31 -7.99 -14.27 4.96
CA ILE A 31 -9.30 -14.32 4.29
C ILE A 31 -9.40 -15.57 3.42
N GLY A 32 -8.37 -15.81 2.58
CA GLY A 32 -8.37 -16.92 1.64
C GLY A 32 -7.04 -17.07 0.90
N ASN A 33 -7.08 -17.76 -0.23
CA ASN A 33 -6.06 -17.71 -1.27
C ASN A 33 -6.60 -16.83 -2.40
N LEU A 34 -5.71 -16.07 -3.04
CA LEU A 34 -6.04 -15.42 -4.29
C LEU A 34 -6.04 -16.44 -5.43
N GLU A 35 -6.83 -16.17 -6.47
CA GLU A 35 -6.88 -16.99 -7.68
C GLU A 35 -5.56 -16.90 -8.44
N ASP A 36 -5.20 -17.97 -9.17
CA ASP A 36 -3.97 -18.01 -9.99
C ASP A 36 -3.90 -16.88 -11.03
N LYS A 37 -5.05 -16.30 -11.41
CA LYS A 37 -5.13 -15.16 -12.33
C LYS A 37 -4.45 -13.90 -11.78
N VAL A 38 -4.31 -13.76 -10.45
CA VAL A 38 -3.63 -12.62 -9.79
C VAL A 38 -2.37 -13.06 -9.04
N LYS A 39 -1.72 -14.14 -9.50
CA LYS A 39 -0.57 -14.74 -8.82
C LYS A 39 0.63 -13.82 -8.71
N GLU A 40 0.83 -12.94 -9.69
CA GLU A 40 1.95 -11.99 -9.76
C GLU A 40 1.52 -10.59 -9.26
N THR A 41 0.61 -10.54 -8.29
CA THR A 41 0.09 -9.28 -7.75
C THR A 41 1.17 -8.43 -7.08
N SER A 42 1.35 -7.19 -7.56
CA SER A 42 2.37 -6.25 -7.04
C SER A 42 1.81 -4.93 -6.50
N GLY A 43 0.49 -4.78 -6.48
CA GLY A 43 -0.15 -3.60 -5.89
C GLY A 43 -1.56 -3.87 -5.38
N LEU A 44 -1.97 -3.11 -4.37
CA LEU A 44 -3.31 -3.20 -3.79
C LEU A 44 -3.81 -1.81 -3.39
N SER A 45 -4.99 -1.43 -3.87
CA SER A 45 -5.55 -0.11 -3.60
C SER A 45 -7.04 -0.17 -3.32
N LEU A 46 -7.48 0.54 -2.28
CA LEU A 46 -8.89 0.71 -1.94
C LEU A 46 -9.37 2.05 -2.50
N MET A 47 -10.32 2.02 -3.43
CA MET A 47 -10.93 3.22 -4.00
C MET A 47 -12.45 3.10 -3.94
N ASN A 48 -13.11 4.10 -3.34
CA ASN A 48 -14.58 4.15 -3.24
C ASN A 48 -15.19 2.86 -2.66
N GLY A 49 -14.52 2.27 -1.66
CA GLY A 49 -14.96 1.05 -0.99
C GLY A 49 -14.68 -0.25 -1.73
N LYS A 50 -14.09 -0.20 -2.93
CA LYS A 50 -13.73 -1.37 -3.75
C LYS A 50 -12.23 -1.60 -3.74
N LEU A 51 -11.82 -2.87 -3.74
CA LEU A 51 -10.43 -3.29 -3.63
C LEU A 51 -9.90 -3.69 -5.00
N TYR A 52 -8.75 -3.16 -5.39
CA TYR A 52 -8.17 -3.37 -6.71
C TYR A 52 -6.73 -3.83 -6.63
N THR A 53 -6.34 -4.70 -7.56
CA THR A 53 -4.97 -5.17 -7.73
C THR A 53 -4.60 -5.31 -9.22
N PHE A 54 -3.32 -5.51 -9.53
CA PHE A 54 -2.80 -5.81 -10.86
C PHE A 54 -1.65 -6.81 -10.75
N ASN A 55 -1.34 -7.52 -11.85
CA ASN A 55 -0.13 -8.35 -11.96
C ASN A 55 1.04 -7.58 -12.57
N ASP A 56 2.27 -7.86 -12.12
CA ASP A 56 3.50 -7.22 -12.59
C ASP A 56 3.90 -7.57 -14.05
N SER A 57 5.18 -7.33 -14.37
CA SER A 57 5.88 -7.61 -15.63
C SER A 57 5.31 -8.74 -16.51
N GLY A 58 5.10 -8.44 -17.78
CA GLY A 58 4.77 -9.43 -18.81
C GLY A 58 3.32 -9.92 -18.79
N ASN A 59 2.51 -9.44 -17.84
CA ASN A 59 1.06 -9.69 -17.80
C ASN A 59 0.28 -8.64 -18.60
N SER A 60 -1.00 -8.92 -18.83
CA SER A 60 -1.93 -7.98 -19.46
C SER A 60 -2.06 -6.69 -18.61
N PRO A 61 -2.26 -5.52 -19.25
CA PRO A 61 -2.48 -4.26 -18.55
C PRO A 61 -3.92 -4.19 -18.02
N GLU A 62 -4.19 -4.85 -16.89
CA GLU A 62 -5.53 -4.93 -16.31
C GLU A 62 -5.53 -4.71 -14.79
N LEU A 63 -6.61 -4.11 -14.29
CA LEU A 63 -6.93 -4.06 -12.86
C LEU A 63 -8.01 -5.08 -12.54
N PHE A 64 -7.78 -5.86 -11.48
CA PHE A 64 -8.74 -6.80 -10.93
C PHE A 64 -9.45 -6.20 -9.73
N GLU A 65 -10.77 -6.18 -9.74
CA GLU A 65 -11.58 -5.86 -8.55
C GLU A 65 -11.72 -7.14 -7.71
N LEU A 66 -11.36 -7.06 -6.43
CA LEU A 66 -11.44 -8.16 -5.49
C LEU A 66 -12.59 -7.98 -4.51
N ASP A 67 -13.29 -9.06 -4.20
CA ASP A 67 -14.17 -9.11 -3.04
C ASP A 67 -13.32 -9.02 -1.76
N LYS A 68 -13.62 -8.03 -0.91
CA LYS A 68 -12.84 -7.76 0.31
C LYS A 68 -12.99 -8.83 1.39
N SER A 69 -14.06 -9.62 1.33
CA SER A 69 -14.41 -10.63 2.33
C SER A 69 -13.99 -12.04 1.92
N THR A 70 -13.75 -12.30 0.64
CA THR A 70 -13.33 -13.62 0.13
C THR A 70 -12.01 -13.60 -0.62
N GLY A 71 -11.59 -12.46 -1.18
CA GLY A 71 -10.42 -12.33 -2.04
C GLY A 71 -10.64 -12.79 -3.49
N GLN A 72 -11.88 -13.15 -3.85
CA GLN A 72 -12.22 -13.58 -5.21
C GLN A 72 -12.23 -12.41 -6.19
N ILE A 73 -11.94 -12.69 -7.45
CA ILE A 73 -12.01 -11.69 -8.52
C ILE A 73 -13.48 -11.50 -8.90
N ILE A 74 -14.00 -10.29 -8.71
CA ILE A 74 -15.38 -9.91 -9.03
C ILE A 74 -15.49 -8.98 -10.24
N GLY A 75 -14.36 -8.50 -10.75
CA GLY A 75 -14.31 -7.65 -11.93
C GLY A 75 -12.92 -7.55 -12.53
N THR A 76 -12.85 -7.14 -13.79
CA THR A 76 -11.60 -6.88 -14.51
C THR A 76 -11.76 -5.66 -15.39
N ILE A 77 -10.82 -4.72 -15.30
CA ILE A 77 -10.81 -3.46 -16.04
C ILE A 77 -9.56 -3.46 -16.92
N GLN A 78 -9.75 -3.42 -18.23
CA GLN A 78 -8.66 -3.30 -19.19
C GLN A 78 -8.15 -1.86 -19.20
N ILE A 79 -6.84 -1.68 -19.13
CA ILE A 79 -6.17 -0.38 -19.14
C ILE A 79 -5.52 -0.17 -20.50
N ASN A 80 -5.76 0.98 -21.10
CA ASN A 80 -5.12 1.36 -22.36
C ASN A 80 -3.70 1.90 -22.12
N ALA A 81 -2.84 1.05 -21.58
CA ALA A 81 -1.43 1.33 -21.31
C ALA A 81 -0.60 0.04 -21.53
N LYS A 82 0.72 0.15 -21.48
CA LYS A 82 1.59 -1.03 -21.47
C LYS A 82 1.96 -1.37 -20.03
N ASN A 83 1.88 -2.65 -19.68
CA ASN A 83 2.45 -3.17 -18.45
C ASN A 83 3.87 -3.66 -18.75
N LYS A 84 4.87 -2.77 -18.65
CA LYS A 84 6.26 -3.14 -18.88
C LYS A 84 6.84 -3.77 -17.62
N ASP A 85 6.72 -3.10 -16.48
CA ASP A 85 7.08 -3.61 -15.16
C ASP A 85 6.34 -2.80 -14.07
N TRP A 86 5.03 -3.02 -13.94
CA TRP A 86 4.20 -2.34 -12.94
C TRP A 86 4.52 -2.84 -11.52
N GLU A 87 4.67 -1.91 -10.58
CA GLU A 87 5.17 -2.20 -9.21
C GLU A 87 4.43 -1.43 -8.11
N ALA A 88 3.52 -0.51 -8.45
CA ALA A 88 2.70 0.19 -7.46
C ALA A 88 1.33 0.60 -8.00
N LEU A 89 0.33 0.64 -7.11
CA LEU A 89 -1.02 1.15 -7.39
C LEU A 89 -1.48 2.05 -6.24
N THR A 90 -1.89 3.27 -6.57
CA THR A 90 -2.52 4.20 -5.63
C THR A 90 -3.67 4.95 -6.30
N ASN A 91 -4.42 5.73 -5.52
CA ASN A 91 -5.51 6.56 -6.03
C ASN A 91 -5.69 7.85 -5.23
N ASP A 92 -6.35 8.84 -5.82
CA ASP A 92 -6.77 10.10 -5.18
C ASP A 92 -8.28 10.14 -4.86
N GLY A 93 -8.96 8.99 -4.92
CA GLY A 93 -10.42 8.86 -4.82
C GLY A 93 -11.18 9.02 -6.14
N LYS A 94 -10.52 9.50 -7.20
CA LYS A 94 -11.09 9.70 -8.53
C LYS A 94 -10.33 8.95 -9.62
N ASN A 95 -9.01 8.95 -9.57
CA ASN A 95 -8.11 8.37 -10.55
C ASN A 95 -7.19 7.34 -9.89
N PHE A 96 -6.86 6.29 -10.64
CA PHE A 96 -5.75 5.41 -10.30
C PHE A 96 -4.44 5.96 -10.88
N TYR A 97 -3.36 5.72 -10.14
CA TYR A 97 -1.99 5.98 -10.55
C TYR A 97 -1.23 4.65 -10.45
N ILE A 98 -0.59 4.24 -11.55
CA ILE A 98 0.09 2.95 -11.65
C ILE A 98 1.56 3.21 -11.93
N GLY A 99 2.43 2.76 -11.04
CA GLY A 99 3.86 2.95 -11.22
C GLY A 99 4.46 1.89 -12.13
N ASP A 100 4.88 2.26 -13.34
CA ASP A 100 5.68 1.42 -14.24
C ASP A 100 7.15 1.74 -14.05
N PHE A 101 7.72 1.20 -12.96
CA PHE A 101 9.09 1.54 -12.56
C PHE A 101 9.92 0.34 -12.09
N GLY A 102 9.43 -0.89 -12.25
CA GLY A 102 10.26 -2.06 -12.01
C GLY A 102 11.53 -2.01 -12.86
N ASN A 103 12.67 -2.13 -12.17
CA ASN A 103 13.97 -1.83 -12.75
C ASN A 103 15.10 -2.54 -11.98
N ASN A 104 14.91 -3.82 -11.68
CA ASN A 104 15.86 -4.61 -10.87
C ASN A 104 17.29 -4.64 -11.46
N SER A 105 17.43 -4.50 -12.78
CA SER A 105 18.73 -4.41 -13.46
C SER A 105 19.32 -2.99 -13.54
N GLY A 106 18.55 -1.95 -13.18
CA GLY A 106 18.95 -0.55 -13.25
C GLY A 106 19.09 0.02 -14.67
N THR A 107 18.65 -0.72 -15.69
CA THR A 107 18.88 -0.37 -17.11
C THR A 107 17.77 0.50 -17.70
N ARG A 108 16.55 0.47 -17.16
CA ARG A 108 15.45 1.30 -17.66
C ARG A 108 15.65 2.77 -17.35
N LYS A 109 15.23 3.60 -18.31
CA LYS A 109 15.22 5.08 -18.23
C LYS A 109 13.84 5.68 -18.51
N ASP A 110 12.87 4.83 -18.81
CA ASP A 110 11.48 5.12 -19.14
C ASP A 110 10.55 4.71 -17.99
N LEU A 111 10.87 5.19 -16.78
CA LEU A 111 10.04 4.96 -15.59
C LEU A 111 8.93 6.00 -15.56
N GLU A 112 7.68 5.59 -15.32
CA GLU A 112 6.51 6.46 -15.42
C GLU A 112 5.38 6.10 -14.43
N ILE A 113 4.37 6.99 -14.36
CA ILE A 113 3.13 6.85 -13.58
C ILE A 113 1.93 7.21 -14.47
#